data_AF-A0A3P8XQI8-F1
#
_entry.id   AF-A0A3P8XQI8-F1
#
_cell.length_a   1.000
_cell.length_b   1.000
_cell.length_c   1.000
_cell.angle_alpha   90.00
_cell.angle_beta   90.00
_cell.angle_gamma   90.00
#
_symmetry.space_group_name_H-M   'P 1'
#
loop_
_entity.id
_entity.type
_entity.pdbx_description
1 polymer ?
#
loop_
_entity_poly.entity_id
_entity_poly.type
_entity_poly.pdbx_seq_one_letter_code
_entity_poly.pdbx_strand_id
1 'polypeptide(L)'
;MAELEIVQLEPEASELLNGNAGENDEREDAEPSDTGKKRRRKKKKNKTTVSAGTVEAEGDGDTGGGVGVVTAELLEQQAPPRENKEEDNVEDGEILLFFIVGQTDPPSIPICELYPSGVFPKGEECEYPPSKDGRSAAWRTTHEEKKALDKANEEMWSDFRQAAEAHRQVRNYVNTWIQPGMAMIDICERLEACSRLLIKENGLKAGLAFPTGCSINHVAAHYTPNAGDPTVLQYNDVCKIDFGTHINGRIIDCAFTVTFNPKYDRLLEAVRDATNTGIKCAGIDVRLCDVGETIQEVMESYEVEIDGKTYQVKPIRNLNGHSIGQYRIHAGKTVPIVKGGEASRMEEGEVYAIETFGSTGRGAVHDDMECSHYMKNFNVGHVPIRSLYLTSFVSSYFCVCVCLSLCVFVSVLPRAKHLLNVINENFGTLAFCRRWLDLHGETKYLMALKNLCDLGIIDPYPPLCDTKGSYTAQYEHTILLRPTCKEVVSRGDDY
;
A
#
# COMPACT_ATOMS: atom_id res chain seq x y z
N MET A 1 45.62 -44.45 31.99
CA MET A 1 44.30 -44.64 32.64
C MET A 1 43.59 -43.29 32.57
N ALA A 2 42.47 -43.07 31.90
CA ALA A 2 41.72 -43.79 30.88
C ALA A 2 41.00 -42.67 30.10
N GLU A 3 41.02 -42.74 28.77
CA GLU A 3 40.23 -41.86 27.91
C GLU A 3 38.74 -42.18 28.10
N LEU A 4 37.91 -41.13 28.19
CA LEU A 4 36.46 -41.24 28.19
C LEU A 4 35.95 -40.54 26.93
N GLU A 5 35.68 -41.34 25.91
CA GLU A 5 34.92 -40.97 24.72
C GLU A 5 33.50 -40.56 25.13
N ILE A 6 33.09 -39.34 24.75
CA ILE A 6 31.69 -38.95 24.71
C ILE A 6 31.31 -38.83 23.25
N VAL A 7 30.49 -39.78 22.81
CA VAL A 7 29.87 -39.86 21.49
C VAL A 7 28.93 -38.66 21.32
N GLN A 8 29.17 -37.85 20.29
CA GLN A 8 28.24 -36.82 19.83
C GLN A 8 27.11 -37.48 19.04
N LEU A 9 25.87 -37.31 19.50
CA LEU A 9 24.65 -37.63 18.75
C LEU A 9 24.29 -36.42 17.88
N GLU A 10 24.19 -36.62 16.57
CA GLU A 10 23.65 -35.62 15.63
C GLU A 10 22.13 -35.45 15.83
N PRO A 11 21.58 -34.23 15.72
CA PRO A 11 20.13 -34.04 15.72
C PRO A 11 19.56 -34.28 14.32
N GLU A 12 18.59 -35.21 14.25
CA GLU A 12 17.78 -35.50 13.08
C GLU A 12 17.04 -34.25 12.57
N ALA A 13 17.06 -34.09 11.25
CA ALA A 13 16.30 -33.07 10.53
C ALA A 13 14.79 -33.34 10.67
N SER A 14 14.06 -32.38 11.24
CA SER A 14 12.59 -32.39 11.23
C SER A 14 12.09 -31.91 9.86
N GLU A 15 11.67 -32.85 9.02
CA GLU A 15 10.88 -32.58 7.81
C GLU A 15 9.53 -31.96 8.23
N LEU A 16 9.32 -30.69 7.86
CA LEU A 16 8.00 -30.05 7.93
C LEU A 16 7.21 -30.43 6.67
N LEU A 17 6.11 -31.13 6.92
CA LEU A 17 5.15 -31.64 5.95
C LEU A 17 4.37 -30.47 5.30
N ASN A 18 4.66 -30.19 4.04
CA ASN A 18 3.76 -29.47 3.15
C ASN A 18 2.67 -30.44 2.66
N GLY A 19 1.44 -30.27 3.15
CA GLY A 19 0.27 -30.99 2.68
C GLY A 19 -0.15 -30.54 1.29
N ASN A 20 0.28 -31.27 0.26
CA ASN A 20 -0.21 -31.15 -1.10
C ASN A 20 -1.33 -32.19 -1.32
N ALA A 21 -2.57 -31.74 -1.40
CA ALA A 21 -3.68 -32.59 -1.85
C ALA A 21 -3.79 -32.47 -3.37
N GLY A 22 -3.26 -33.48 -4.06
CA GLY A 22 -3.52 -33.68 -5.48
C GLY A 22 -4.85 -34.39 -5.70
N GLU A 23 -5.67 -33.85 -6.61
CA GLU A 23 -6.60 -34.65 -7.38
C GLU A 23 -6.12 -34.64 -8.84
N ASN A 24 -5.88 -35.85 -9.34
CA ASN A 24 -5.71 -36.16 -10.74
C ASN A 24 -7.04 -35.92 -11.45
N ASP A 25 -7.01 -35.29 -12.61
CA ASP A 25 -7.88 -35.72 -13.69
C ASP A 25 -7.22 -35.46 -15.06
N GLU A 26 -7.59 -36.33 -15.98
CA GLU A 26 -6.81 -36.84 -17.08
C GLU A 26 -6.72 -35.89 -18.29
N ARG A 27 -5.63 -36.05 -19.05
CA ARG A 27 -5.48 -35.48 -20.39
C ARG A 27 -6.27 -36.33 -21.39
N GLU A 28 -7.11 -35.70 -22.19
CA GLU A 28 -7.50 -36.23 -23.51
C GLU A 28 -7.26 -35.19 -24.59
N ASP A 29 -6.34 -35.54 -25.50
CA ASP A 29 -6.11 -34.89 -26.80
C ASP A 29 -7.20 -35.30 -27.79
N ALA A 30 -7.83 -34.35 -28.47
CA ALA A 30 -8.45 -34.57 -29.79
C ALA A 30 -8.73 -33.26 -30.55
N GLU A 31 -7.93 -32.97 -31.59
CA GLU A 31 -8.44 -32.31 -32.81
C GLU A 31 -8.92 -33.39 -33.80
N PRO A 32 -9.88 -33.09 -34.70
CA PRO A 32 -9.45 -32.83 -36.08
C PRO A 32 -10.28 -31.80 -36.90
N SER A 33 -9.55 -31.03 -37.71
CA SER A 33 -9.73 -30.65 -39.12
C SER A 33 -11.07 -30.10 -39.70
N ASP A 34 -10.99 -28.83 -40.14
CA ASP A 34 -11.31 -28.22 -41.46
C ASP A 34 -12.56 -28.65 -42.28
N THR A 35 -13.38 -27.66 -42.68
CA THR A 35 -13.68 -27.35 -44.11
C THR A 35 -14.58 -26.12 -44.31
N GLY A 36 -13.97 -25.04 -44.81
CA GLY A 36 -14.43 -24.13 -45.89
C GLY A 36 -15.87 -23.57 -45.98
N LYS A 37 -15.98 -22.23 -46.08
CA LYS A 37 -16.23 -21.53 -47.37
C LYS A 37 -16.34 -19.99 -47.24
N LYS A 38 -15.48 -19.31 -48.00
CA LYS A 38 -15.50 -17.88 -48.39
C LYS A 38 -16.82 -17.49 -49.06
N ARG A 39 -17.39 -16.32 -48.73
CA ARG A 39 -18.11 -15.47 -49.70
C ARG A 39 -17.88 -13.97 -49.45
N ARG A 40 -16.99 -13.39 -50.26
CA ARG A 40 -16.94 -11.96 -50.62
C ARG A 40 -18.27 -11.55 -51.27
N ARG A 41 -18.80 -10.37 -50.93
CA ARG A 41 -19.70 -9.62 -51.82
C ARG A 41 -19.30 -8.15 -51.84
N LYS A 42 -18.94 -7.67 -53.03
CA LYS A 42 -18.60 -6.29 -53.37
C LYS A 42 -19.69 -5.77 -54.31
N LYS A 43 -20.00 -4.48 -54.18
CA LYS A 43 -20.33 -3.49 -55.26
C LYS A 43 -21.81 -3.16 -55.55
N LYS A 44 -22.17 -1.88 -55.31
CA LYS A 44 -22.66 -0.86 -56.27
C LYS A 44 -22.90 0.44 -55.47
N LYS A 45 -22.08 1.49 -55.55
CA LYS A 45 -21.92 2.53 -56.61
C LYS A 45 -23.24 3.20 -57.02
N ASN A 46 -23.42 4.45 -56.59
CA ASN A 46 -24.06 5.48 -57.39
C ASN A 46 -23.22 6.77 -57.33
N LYS A 47 -23.24 7.50 -58.45
CA LYS A 47 -22.25 8.50 -58.91
C LYS A 47 -23.02 9.74 -59.33
N THR A 48 -22.57 10.92 -58.89
CA THR A 48 -22.76 12.22 -59.57
C THR A 48 -21.60 13.13 -59.10
N THR A 49 -20.49 13.34 -59.85
CA THR A 49 -20.19 14.47 -60.80
C THR A 49 -20.73 15.82 -60.32
N VAL A 50 -19.91 16.87 -60.15
CA VAL A 50 -19.30 17.76 -61.17
C VAL A 50 -18.11 18.54 -60.50
N SER A 51 -16.86 18.47 -60.99
CA SER A 51 -16.06 19.47 -61.77
C SER A 51 -15.84 20.83 -61.07
N ALA A 52 -14.70 21.55 -61.10
CA ALA A 52 -13.44 21.51 -61.86
C ALA A 52 -12.43 22.54 -61.26
N GLY A 53 -11.15 22.44 -61.66
CA GLY A 53 -10.12 23.52 -61.65
C GLY A 53 -9.05 23.38 -60.55
N THR A 54 -7.81 22.92 -60.81
CA THR A 54 -6.61 23.64 -61.35
C THR A 54 -6.35 24.97 -60.61
N VAL A 55 -5.19 25.30 -60.04
CA VAL A 55 -3.82 25.34 -60.61
C VAL A 55 -2.77 25.32 -59.45
N GLU A 56 -1.56 24.90 -59.83
CA GLU A 56 -0.19 25.01 -59.27
C GLU A 56 0.13 26.35 -58.54
N ALA A 57 1.23 26.62 -57.82
CA ALA A 57 2.61 26.13 -57.70
C ALA A 57 3.20 26.78 -56.40
N GLU A 58 4.03 26.08 -55.60
CA GLU A 58 5.49 26.32 -55.42
C GLU A 58 5.94 27.39 -54.38
N GLY A 59 7.06 27.07 -53.72
CA GLY A 59 7.94 27.93 -52.90
C GLY A 59 7.82 27.67 -51.40
N ASP A 60 8.60 26.81 -50.71
CA ASP A 60 10.06 26.58 -50.61
C ASP A 60 10.80 27.53 -49.64
N GLY A 61 11.71 26.95 -48.84
CA GLY A 61 12.65 27.59 -47.90
C GLY A 61 12.17 27.62 -46.44
N ASP A 62 12.50 26.70 -45.53
CA ASP A 62 13.78 26.14 -45.04
C ASP A 62 14.50 27.00 -43.96
N THR A 63 15.01 26.27 -42.97
CA THR A 63 15.93 26.62 -41.87
C THR A 63 15.39 27.49 -40.73
N GLY A 64 15.60 27.18 -39.44
CA GLY A 64 16.37 26.13 -38.78
C GLY A 64 16.80 26.60 -37.38
N GLY A 65 16.72 25.71 -36.38
CA GLY A 65 17.37 25.79 -35.05
C GLY A 65 16.84 26.86 -34.09
N GLY A 66 16.72 26.69 -32.77
CA GLY A 66 17.18 25.66 -31.86
C GLY A 66 17.41 26.29 -30.47
N VAL A 67 16.73 25.75 -29.45
CA VAL A 67 17.17 25.52 -28.05
C VAL A 67 17.53 26.69 -27.09
N GLY A 68 16.97 26.63 -25.86
CA GLY A 68 17.56 27.13 -24.59
C GLY A 68 16.71 28.19 -23.86
N VAL A 69 15.92 27.88 -22.79
CA VAL A 69 16.29 27.81 -21.34
C VAL A 69 16.92 29.15 -20.88
N VAL A 70 16.41 29.96 -19.92
CA VAL A 70 16.16 29.72 -18.47
C VAL A 70 15.43 30.94 -17.83
N THR A 71 14.50 30.64 -16.92
CA THR A 71 14.21 31.19 -15.56
C THR A 71 14.24 32.68 -15.18
N ALA A 72 13.17 33.04 -14.46
CA ALA A 72 13.09 33.77 -13.18
C ALA A 72 13.52 35.24 -13.11
N GLU A 73 12.52 36.12 -13.04
CA GLU A 73 12.43 37.27 -12.12
C GLU A 73 11.17 38.06 -12.49
N LEU A 74 10.24 38.26 -11.54
CA LEU A 74 9.33 39.41 -11.43
C LEU A 74 8.21 39.08 -10.41
N LEU A 75 8.53 39.22 -9.13
CA LEU A 75 7.55 39.48 -8.08
C LEU A 75 8.13 40.55 -7.15
N GLU A 76 7.94 41.82 -7.54
CA GLU A 76 7.74 42.92 -6.60
C GLU A 76 7.32 44.18 -7.37
N GLN A 77 6.60 45.07 -6.68
CA GLN A 77 6.05 46.38 -7.11
C GLN A 77 4.61 46.29 -7.66
N GLN A 78 3.60 47.02 -7.20
CA GLN A 78 3.49 48.19 -6.32
C GLN A 78 2.02 48.29 -5.85
N ALA A 79 1.79 48.63 -4.57
CA ALA A 79 0.47 49.06 -4.09
C ALA A 79 0.24 50.55 -4.43
N PRO A 80 -0.96 50.96 -4.91
CA PRO A 80 -1.29 52.38 -5.08
C PRO A 80 -2.04 52.97 -3.85
N PRO A 81 -2.06 54.31 -3.70
CA PRO A 81 -2.33 54.99 -2.43
C PRO A 81 -3.82 55.25 -2.14
N ARG A 82 -4.11 55.53 -0.86
CA ARG A 82 -5.43 55.90 -0.31
C ARG A 82 -5.75 57.37 -0.56
N GLU A 83 -6.93 57.67 -1.10
CA GLU A 83 -7.64 58.94 -0.96
C GLU A 83 -9.14 58.70 -0.66
N ASN A 84 -9.79 59.70 -0.05
CA ASN A 84 -11.02 59.59 0.75
C ASN A 84 -12.34 59.68 -0.03
N LYS A 85 -13.30 58.84 0.42
CA LYS A 85 -14.77 59.00 0.57
C LYS A 85 -15.60 59.72 -0.51
N GLU A 86 -16.51 58.96 -1.12
CA GLU A 86 -17.94 59.32 -1.28
C GLU A 86 -18.81 58.09 -0.96
N GLU A 87 -19.94 58.35 -0.29
CA GLU A 87 -20.93 57.38 0.18
C GLU A 87 -21.88 57.01 -0.95
N ASP A 88 -22.13 55.71 -1.17
CA ASP A 88 -23.36 55.22 -1.79
C ASP A 88 -23.73 53.84 -1.24
N ASN A 89 -24.98 53.73 -0.79
CA ASN A 89 -25.60 52.53 -0.23
C ASN A 89 -25.93 51.53 -1.34
N VAL A 90 -25.40 50.31 -1.26
CA VAL A 90 -26.00 49.14 -1.93
C VAL A 90 -25.89 47.90 -1.05
N GLU A 91 -27.09 47.38 -0.78
CA GLU A 91 -27.58 46.14 -0.17
C GLU A 91 -26.60 44.98 0.09
N ASP A 92 -26.82 44.34 1.25
CA ASP A 92 -26.25 43.08 1.74
C ASP A 92 -26.34 41.96 0.69
N GLY A 93 -25.29 41.83 -0.12
CA GLY A 93 -24.93 40.60 -0.78
C GLY A 93 -23.71 40.04 -0.07
N GLU A 94 -23.85 38.90 0.62
CA GLU A 94 -22.71 38.07 0.97
C GLU A 94 -22.02 37.65 -0.34
N ILE A 95 -21.09 38.49 -0.80
CA ILE A 95 -20.05 38.09 -1.74
C ILE A 95 -19.19 37.15 -0.93
N LEU A 96 -19.50 35.85 -1.02
CA LEU A 96 -18.64 34.77 -0.57
C LEU A 96 -17.36 34.87 -1.41
N LEU A 97 -16.45 35.71 -0.93
CA LEU A 97 -15.10 35.83 -1.44
C LEU A 97 -14.49 34.44 -1.23
N PHE A 98 -14.47 33.66 -2.31
CA PHE A 98 -13.86 32.34 -2.39
C PHE A 98 -12.36 32.56 -2.21
N PHE A 99 -11.93 32.83 -0.97
CA PHE A 99 -10.55 32.67 -0.60
C PHE A 99 -10.21 31.24 -0.98
N ILE A 100 -9.17 31.09 -1.80
CA ILE A 100 -8.49 29.81 -1.95
C ILE A 100 -7.97 29.49 -0.55
N VAL A 101 -8.76 28.76 0.23
CA VAL A 101 -8.37 28.37 1.58
C VAL A 101 -7.31 27.29 1.37
N GLY A 102 -6.04 27.70 1.46
CA GLY A 102 -4.95 26.74 1.60
C GLY A 102 -5.15 25.91 2.86
N GLN A 103 -4.44 24.78 2.96
CA GLN A 103 -4.45 23.98 4.18
C GLN A 103 -4.02 24.82 5.39
N THR A 104 -4.57 24.52 6.57
CA THR A 104 -4.20 25.13 7.84
C THR A 104 -2.86 24.61 8.37
N ASP A 105 -2.28 25.29 9.36
CA ASP A 105 -1.13 24.82 10.13
C ASP A 105 -1.46 24.88 11.64
N PRO A 106 -1.66 23.73 12.33
CA PRO A 106 -1.55 22.36 11.80
C PRO A 106 -2.69 21.99 10.83
N PRO A 107 -2.51 20.99 9.93
CA PRO A 107 -3.52 20.61 8.95
C PRO A 107 -4.83 20.15 9.58
N SER A 108 -5.93 20.72 9.11
CA SER A 108 -7.26 20.46 9.66
C SER A 108 -8.42 20.50 8.67
N ILE A 109 -8.19 20.92 7.43
CA ILE A 109 -9.22 20.94 6.38
C ILE A 109 -9.18 19.59 5.65
N PRO A 110 -10.30 18.84 5.58
CA PRO A 110 -10.37 17.60 4.82
C PRO A 110 -9.98 17.77 3.35
N ILE A 111 -9.32 16.77 2.77
CA ILE A 111 -8.85 16.84 1.37
C ILE A 111 -10.01 17.10 0.40
N CYS A 112 -11.17 16.47 0.59
CA CYS A 112 -12.34 16.72 -0.26
C CYS A 112 -12.85 18.16 -0.22
N GLU A 113 -12.54 18.93 0.84
CA GLU A 113 -12.94 20.33 0.97
C GLU A 113 -11.92 21.27 0.32
N LEU A 114 -10.64 20.86 0.25
CA LEU A 114 -9.61 21.56 -0.52
C LEU A 114 -9.82 21.44 -2.05
N TYR A 115 -10.46 20.34 -2.49
CA TYR A 115 -10.74 20.08 -3.90
C TYR A 115 -12.26 19.97 -4.14
N PRO A 116 -13.02 21.08 -4.09
CA PRO A 116 -14.47 21.07 -4.22
C PRO A 116 -14.97 20.60 -5.60
N SER A 117 -14.09 20.55 -6.61
CA SER A 117 -14.38 19.95 -7.92
C SER A 117 -14.49 18.42 -7.88
N GLY A 118 -14.02 17.77 -6.80
CA GLY A 118 -13.86 16.32 -6.73
C GLY A 118 -12.72 15.77 -7.60
N VAL A 119 -11.85 16.66 -8.11
CA VAL A 119 -10.67 16.29 -8.92
C VAL A 119 -9.43 16.45 -8.06
N PHE A 120 -8.86 15.32 -7.65
CA PHE A 120 -7.67 15.27 -6.81
C PHE A 120 -6.38 15.24 -7.64
N PRO A 121 -5.25 15.72 -7.09
CA PRO A 121 -3.98 15.76 -7.81
C PRO A 121 -3.51 14.34 -8.13
N LYS A 122 -3.08 14.15 -9.38
CA LYS A 122 -2.41 12.92 -9.81
C LYS A 122 -1.07 12.77 -9.11
N GLY A 123 -0.59 11.53 -8.97
CA GLY A 123 0.81 11.28 -8.65
C GLY A 123 1.73 11.46 -9.86
N GLU A 124 2.96 10.96 -9.73
CA GLU A 124 3.94 10.96 -10.80
C GLU A 124 3.52 9.97 -11.91
N GLU A 125 3.21 10.47 -13.12
CA GLU A 125 2.90 9.63 -14.28
C GLU A 125 4.20 9.28 -15.05
N CYS A 126 4.48 7.99 -15.18
CA CYS A 126 5.64 7.45 -15.89
C CYS A 126 5.22 6.65 -17.13
N GLU A 127 6.05 6.70 -18.18
CA GLU A 127 6.00 5.67 -19.24
C GLU A 127 6.37 4.30 -18.64
N TYR A 128 5.73 3.24 -19.11
CA TYR A 128 6.12 1.88 -18.74
C TYR A 128 7.54 1.55 -19.25
N PRO A 129 8.28 0.67 -18.55
CA PRO A 129 9.59 0.25 -19.00
C PRO A 129 9.50 -0.44 -20.38
N PRO A 130 10.54 -0.31 -21.22
CA PRO A 130 10.57 -0.99 -22.50
C PRO A 130 10.53 -2.52 -22.28
N SER A 131 9.86 -3.22 -23.20
CA SER A 131 9.88 -4.68 -23.22
C SER A 131 11.29 -5.24 -23.47
N LYS A 132 11.50 -6.54 -23.23
CA LYS A 132 12.79 -7.21 -23.49
C LYS A 132 13.28 -7.09 -24.94
N ASP A 133 12.36 -6.91 -25.89
CA ASP A 133 12.67 -6.69 -27.31
C ASP A 133 13.05 -5.23 -27.61
N GLY A 134 13.15 -4.35 -26.60
CA GLY A 134 13.47 -2.93 -26.73
C GLY A 134 12.29 -2.05 -27.19
N ARG A 135 11.09 -2.60 -27.36
CA ARG A 135 9.90 -1.82 -27.76
C ARG A 135 9.45 -0.94 -26.61
N SER A 136 9.37 0.37 -26.86
CA SER A 136 8.82 1.39 -25.96
C SER A 136 7.31 1.21 -25.75
N ALA A 137 6.82 1.69 -24.61
CA ALA A 137 5.42 1.67 -24.23
C ALA A 137 4.69 2.99 -24.50
N ALA A 138 5.35 3.99 -25.09
CA ALA A 138 4.79 5.29 -25.44
C ALA A 138 3.51 5.21 -26.30
N TRP A 139 3.31 4.10 -27.01
CA TRP A 139 2.09 3.85 -27.76
C TRP A 139 0.84 3.84 -26.85
N ARG A 140 0.95 3.38 -25.60
CA ARG A 140 -0.17 3.30 -24.64
C ARG A 140 -0.76 4.67 -24.33
N THR A 141 0.09 5.71 -24.27
CA THR A 141 -0.30 7.09 -23.94
C THR A 141 -1.30 7.68 -24.93
N THR A 142 -1.16 7.33 -26.21
CA THR A 142 -2.01 7.89 -27.28
C THR A 142 -3.05 6.90 -27.81
N HIS A 143 -2.95 5.61 -27.49
CA HIS A 143 -3.85 4.57 -27.98
C HIS A 143 -5.29 4.77 -27.48
N GLU A 144 -6.23 4.93 -28.41
CA GLU A 144 -7.61 5.32 -28.09
C GLU A 144 -8.36 4.30 -27.22
N GLU A 145 -8.14 3.00 -27.43
CA GLU A 145 -8.72 1.96 -26.56
C GLU A 145 -8.19 2.07 -25.12
N LYS A 146 -6.89 2.35 -24.95
CA LYS A 146 -6.26 2.45 -23.63
C LYS A 146 -6.74 3.70 -22.91
N LYS A 147 -6.87 4.83 -23.61
CA LYS A 147 -7.51 6.04 -23.05
C LYS A 147 -8.95 5.79 -22.63
N ALA A 148 -9.74 5.07 -23.43
CA ALA A 148 -11.11 4.75 -23.09
C ALA A 148 -11.20 3.86 -21.84
N LEU A 149 -10.34 2.84 -21.73
CA LEU A 149 -10.25 1.97 -20.55
C LEU A 149 -9.77 2.71 -19.30
N ASP A 150 -8.81 3.62 -19.44
CA ASP A 150 -8.28 4.43 -18.34
C ASP A 150 -9.37 5.35 -17.80
N LYS A 151 -10.06 6.08 -18.71
CA LYS A 151 -11.17 6.97 -18.38
C LYS A 151 -12.36 6.23 -17.75
N ALA A 152 -12.62 4.98 -18.17
CA ALA A 152 -13.68 4.17 -17.58
C ALA A 152 -13.45 3.87 -16.09
N ASN A 153 -12.21 3.93 -15.62
CA ASN A 153 -11.80 3.69 -14.24
C ASN A 153 -11.46 4.98 -13.47
N GLU A 154 -11.75 6.16 -14.02
CA GLU A 154 -11.31 7.44 -13.46
C GLU A 154 -11.81 7.68 -12.03
N GLU A 155 -13.02 7.24 -11.69
CA GLU A 155 -13.55 7.34 -10.32
C GLU A 155 -12.69 6.56 -9.31
N MET A 156 -12.28 5.34 -9.68
CA MET A 156 -11.38 4.54 -8.86
C MET A 156 -10.01 5.21 -8.71
N TRP A 157 -9.44 5.77 -9.79
CA TRP A 157 -8.17 6.49 -9.71
C TRP A 157 -8.27 7.75 -8.86
N SER A 158 -9.40 8.46 -8.93
CA SER A 158 -9.69 9.64 -8.12
C SER A 158 -9.70 9.31 -6.62
N ASP A 159 -10.33 8.19 -6.24
CA ASP A 159 -10.35 7.71 -4.84
C ASP A 159 -8.93 7.45 -4.30
N PHE A 160 -8.05 6.81 -5.09
CA PHE A 160 -6.63 6.63 -4.72
C PHE A 160 -5.91 7.98 -4.57
N ARG A 161 -6.16 8.93 -5.46
CA ARG A 161 -5.52 10.26 -5.42
C ARG A 161 -5.96 11.07 -4.21
N GLN A 162 -7.23 11.01 -3.81
CA GLN A 162 -7.71 11.64 -2.58
C GLN A 162 -7.00 11.06 -1.35
N ALA A 163 -6.95 9.73 -1.26
CA ALA A 163 -6.26 9.04 -0.17
C ALA A 163 -4.76 9.38 -0.15
N ALA A 164 -4.12 9.47 -1.31
CA ALA A 164 -2.69 9.77 -1.43
C ALA A 164 -2.38 11.22 -1.03
N GLU A 165 -3.27 12.15 -1.36
CA GLU A 165 -3.12 13.54 -0.94
C GLU A 165 -3.27 13.69 0.57
N ALA A 166 -4.19 12.95 1.20
CA ALA A 166 -4.26 12.90 2.67
C ALA A 166 -2.95 12.36 3.25
N HIS A 167 -2.43 11.27 2.68
CA HIS A 167 -1.17 10.67 3.12
C HIS A 167 0.01 11.65 3.00
N ARG A 168 0.15 12.36 1.86
CA ARG A 168 1.17 13.40 1.65
C ARG A 168 1.12 14.50 2.71
N GLN A 169 -0.07 15.04 2.97
CA GLN A 169 -0.19 16.13 3.95
C GLN A 169 0.06 15.65 5.39
N VAL A 170 -0.41 14.45 5.75
CA VAL A 170 -0.14 13.86 7.08
C VAL A 170 1.36 13.63 7.28
N ARG A 171 2.05 12.98 6.33
CA ARG A 171 3.49 12.68 6.51
C ARG A 171 4.37 13.93 6.51
N ASN A 172 4.04 14.92 5.69
CA ASN A 172 4.69 16.24 5.74
C ASN A 172 4.52 16.88 7.12
N TYR A 173 3.32 16.81 7.68
CA TYR A 173 3.07 17.30 9.04
C TYR A 173 3.86 16.52 10.08
N VAL A 174 3.90 15.18 10.02
CA VAL A 174 4.67 14.33 10.95
C VAL A 174 6.13 14.76 11.02
N ASN A 175 6.76 15.02 9.87
CA ASN A 175 8.15 15.46 9.77
C ASN A 175 8.43 16.81 10.48
N THR A 176 7.41 17.62 10.76
CA THR A 176 7.61 18.91 11.47
C THR A 176 7.74 18.77 12.99
N TRP A 177 7.34 17.65 13.58
CA TRP A 177 7.25 17.51 15.03
C TRP A 177 7.74 16.19 15.61
N ILE A 178 7.90 15.13 14.80
CA ILE A 178 8.44 13.87 15.30
C ILE A 178 9.87 14.10 15.79
N GLN A 179 10.13 13.78 17.06
CA GLN A 179 11.42 14.05 17.69
C GLN A 179 11.71 13.05 18.82
N PRO A 180 12.99 12.81 19.15
CA PRO A 180 13.34 11.99 20.30
C PRO A 180 12.73 12.53 21.59
N GLY A 181 12.37 11.63 22.50
CA GLY A 181 11.72 11.96 23.77
C GLY A 181 10.19 11.83 23.74
N MET A 182 9.58 11.68 22.57
CA MET A 182 8.14 11.38 22.45
C MET A 182 7.87 9.89 22.69
N ALA A 183 6.80 9.59 23.42
CA ALA A 183 6.32 8.21 23.53
C ALA A 183 5.80 7.75 22.17
N MET A 184 6.00 6.47 21.82
CA MET A 184 5.53 5.93 20.54
C MET A 184 4.02 6.05 20.41
N ILE A 185 3.28 5.95 21.53
CA ILE A 185 1.83 6.10 21.56
C ILE A 185 1.40 7.52 21.16
N ASP A 186 2.07 8.56 21.66
CA ASP A 186 1.77 9.96 21.35
C ASP A 186 2.03 10.26 19.87
N ILE A 187 3.08 9.68 19.30
CA ILE A 187 3.39 9.79 17.87
C ILE A 187 2.26 9.20 17.04
N CYS A 188 1.86 7.95 17.33
CA CYS A 188 0.79 7.27 16.60
C CYS A 188 -0.55 8.00 16.75
N GLU A 189 -0.95 8.39 17.96
CA GLU A 189 -2.22 9.07 18.21
C GLU A 189 -2.30 10.42 17.50
N ARG A 190 -1.22 11.21 17.53
CA ARG A 190 -1.17 12.51 16.84
C ARG A 190 -1.21 12.36 15.32
N LEU A 191 -0.49 11.39 14.76
CA LEU A 191 -0.52 11.07 13.33
C LEU A 191 -1.92 10.64 12.90
N GLU A 192 -2.50 9.65 13.60
CA GLU A 192 -3.81 9.10 13.28
C GLU A 192 -4.93 10.15 13.43
N ALA A 193 -4.86 11.05 14.42
CA ALA A 193 -5.83 12.14 14.58
C ALA A 193 -5.82 13.09 13.38
N CYS A 194 -4.64 13.47 12.89
CA CYS A 194 -4.51 14.27 11.67
C CYS A 194 -5.05 13.49 10.46
N SER A 195 -4.68 12.21 10.33
CA SER A 195 -5.11 11.38 9.21
C SER A 195 -6.62 11.20 9.13
N ARG A 196 -7.30 10.92 10.26
CA ARG A 196 -8.78 10.83 10.34
C ARG A 196 -9.46 12.12 9.91
N LEU A 197 -8.88 13.26 10.29
CA LEU A 197 -9.41 14.58 9.93
C LEU A 197 -9.25 14.86 8.43
N LEU A 198 -8.04 14.67 7.88
CA LEU A 198 -7.76 14.97 6.48
C LEU A 198 -8.50 14.01 5.52
N ILE A 199 -8.64 12.73 5.88
CA ILE A 199 -9.38 11.76 5.06
C ILE A 199 -10.91 11.89 5.19
N LYS A 200 -11.39 12.66 6.18
CA LYS A 200 -12.81 12.76 6.56
C LYS A 200 -13.41 11.40 6.89
N GLU A 201 -12.87 10.78 7.94
CA GLU A 201 -13.26 9.43 8.37
C GLU A 201 -14.79 9.25 8.44
N ASN A 202 -15.29 8.18 7.82
CA ASN A 202 -16.72 7.89 7.67
C ASN A 202 -16.96 6.38 7.54
N GLY A 203 -16.83 5.68 8.66
CA GLY A 203 -16.93 4.21 8.71
C GLY A 203 -16.03 3.56 7.65
N LEU A 204 -16.53 2.56 6.94
CA LEU A 204 -15.78 1.88 5.88
C LEU A 204 -15.66 2.68 4.57
N LYS A 205 -16.30 3.85 4.43
CA LYS A 205 -16.22 4.64 3.18
C LYS A 205 -14.94 5.45 3.08
N ALA A 206 -14.42 5.96 4.19
CA ALA A 206 -13.20 6.75 4.24
C ALA A 206 -12.56 6.58 5.60
N GLY A 207 -11.25 6.37 5.68
CA GLY A 207 -10.60 6.12 6.95
C GLY A 207 -9.16 5.68 6.83
N LEU A 208 -8.66 5.13 7.94
CA LEU A 208 -7.32 4.55 8.03
C LEU A 208 -7.36 3.12 7.51
N ALA A 209 -6.44 2.77 6.60
CA ALA A 209 -6.44 1.45 5.96
C ALA A 209 -5.84 0.36 6.85
N PHE A 210 -4.85 0.74 7.66
CA PHE A 210 -4.16 -0.14 8.59
C PHE A 210 -3.48 0.71 9.69
N PRO A 211 -3.11 0.10 10.83
CA PRO A 211 -2.52 0.84 11.95
C PRO A 211 -1.17 1.49 11.62
N THR A 212 -0.88 2.60 12.28
CA THR A 212 0.40 3.31 12.13
C THR A 212 1.56 2.47 12.66
N GLY A 213 2.30 1.83 11.75
CA GLY A 213 3.60 1.24 12.01
C GLY A 213 4.62 2.31 12.41
N CYS A 214 5.33 2.05 13.50
CA CYS A 214 6.40 2.91 14.02
C CYS A 214 7.59 2.05 14.48
N SER A 215 7.89 1.01 13.71
CA SER A 215 8.88 -0.03 14.02
C SER A 215 10.28 0.58 14.19
N ILE A 216 10.98 0.25 15.29
CA ILE A 216 12.27 0.84 15.62
C ILE A 216 13.44 -0.14 15.49
N ASN A 217 14.55 0.34 14.93
CA ASN A 217 15.84 -0.37 14.85
C ASN A 217 15.77 -1.69 14.07
N HIS A 218 15.96 -2.82 14.75
CA HIS A 218 15.95 -4.17 14.18
C HIS A 218 14.53 -4.68 13.87
N VAL A 219 13.50 -4.03 14.42
CA VAL A 219 12.09 -4.31 14.09
C VAL A 219 11.81 -3.66 12.75
N ALA A 220 11.57 -4.43 11.69
CA ALA A 220 11.36 -3.93 10.33
C ALA A 220 9.94 -3.41 10.12
N ALA A 221 8.93 -4.17 10.55
CA ALA A 221 7.52 -3.91 10.25
C ALA A 221 6.58 -4.35 11.38
N HIS A 222 5.31 -3.95 11.29
CA HIS A 222 4.17 -4.39 12.12
C HIS A 222 4.26 -4.11 13.63
N TYR A 223 5.15 -3.21 14.07
CA TYR A 223 5.09 -2.67 15.42
C TYR A 223 4.30 -1.37 15.46
N THR A 224 3.28 -1.35 16.31
CA THR A 224 2.58 -0.16 16.81
C THR A 224 2.33 -0.40 18.30
N PRO A 225 2.42 0.63 19.18
CA PRO A 225 2.28 0.45 20.61
C PRO A 225 0.88 -0.06 20.98
N ASN A 226 0.81 -1.00 21.92
CA ASN A 226 -0.43 -1.32 22.63
C ASN A 226 -0.63 -0.34 23.80
N ALA A 227 -1.82 -0.33 24.42
CA ALA A 227 -2.06 0.47 25.62
C ALA A 227 -1.05 0.14 26.73
N GLY A 228 -0.42 1.18 27.28
CA GLY A 228 0.59 1.06 28.35
C GLY A 228 2.02 0.80 27.88
N ASP A 229 2.29 0.79 26.57
CA ASP A 229 3.66 0.72 26.04
C ASP A 229 4.46 1.97 26.46
N PRO A 230 5.54 1.82 27.25
CA PRO A 230 6.34 2.95 27.74
C PRO A 230 7.46 3.36 26.77
N THR A 231 7.51 2.79 25.56
CA THR A 231 8.60 3.03 24.61
C THR A 231 8.64 4.49 24.20
N VAL A 232 9.84 5.07 24.23
CA VAL A 232 10.12 6.45 23.87
C VAL A 232 11.13 6.47 22.74
N LEU A 233 10.85 7.23 21.68
CA LEU A 233 11.73 7.41 20.54
C LEU A 233 13.07 8.03 20.99
N GLN A 234 14.19 7.43 20.62
CA GLN A 234 15.53 7.87 20.98
C GLN A 234 16.25 8.53 19.78
N TYR A 235 17.29 9.33 20.08
CA TYR A 235 18.08 10.00 19.04
C TYR A 235 18.78 9.04 18.07
N ASN A 236 19.17 7.86 18.57
CA ASN A 236 19.86 6.84 17.77
C ASN A 236 18.90 5.81 17.16
N ASP A 237 17.59 6.00 17.26
CA ASP A 237 16.63 5.07 16.68
C ASP A 237 16.50 5.26 15.16
N VAL A 238 16.26 4.14 14.47
CA VAL A 238 15.81 4.10 13.07
C VAL A 238 14.35 3.69 13.05
N CYS A 239 13.44 4.66 12.91
CA CYS A 239 12.00 4.46 13.03
C CYS A 239 11.34 4.42 11.64
N LYS A 240 10.59 3.37 11.32
CA LYS A 240 9.82 3.29 10.07
C LYS A 240 8.41 3.76 10.36
N ILE A 241 8.00 4.86 9.74
CA ILE A 241 6.63 5.37 9.79
C ILE A 241 5.91 4.84 8.56
N ASP A 242 4.95 3.97 8.83
CA ASP A 242 4.20 3.21 7.82
C ASP A 242 2.72 3.29 8.18
N PHE A 243 1.91 3.96 7.34
CA PHE A 243 0.50 4.17 7.64
C PHE A 243 -0.33 4.27 6.37
N GLY A 244 -1.59 3.88 6.45
CA GLY A 244 -2.45 3.83 5.29
C GLY A 244 -3.71 4.68 5.41
N THR A 245 -4.13 5.24 4.28
CA THR A 245 -5.41 5.94 4.11
C THR A 245 -6.22 5.24 3.02
N HIS A 246 -7.55 5.34 3.07
CA HIS A 246 -8.38 4.85 1.97
C HIS A 246 -9.65 5.67 1.75
N ILE A 247 -10.13 5.62 0.51
CA ILE A 247 -11.49 6.02 0.10
C ILE A 247 -12.13 4.84 -0.62
N ASN A 248 -13.32 4.43 -0.20
CA ASN A 248 -14.07 3.27 -0.70
C ASN A 248 -13.24 1.98 -0.82
N GLY A 249 -12.31 1.77 0.11
CA GLY A 249 -11.38 0.64 0.12
C GLY A 249 -10.25 0.72 -0.90
N ARG A 250 -10.04 1.85 -1.58
CA ARG A 250 -8.86 2.16 -2.40
C ARG A 250 -7.75 2.63 -1.48
N ILE A 251 -6.84 1.72 -1.16
CA ILE A 251 -5.84 1.90 -0.12
C ILE A 251 -4.58 2.55 -0.68
N ILE A 252 -4.07 3.53 0.03
CA ILE A 252 -2.69 3.99 -0.10
C ILE A 252 -1.89 3.35 1.00
N ASP A 253 -0.89 2.61 0.57
CA ASP A 253 0.17 2.00 1.36
C ASP A 253 1.50 2.69 1.00
N CYS A 254 2.11 3.34 1.99
CA CYS A 254 3.24 4.23 1.77
C CYS A 254 3.96 4.50 3.09
N ALA A 255 5.29 4.39 3.05
CA ALA A 255 6.11 4.39 4.25
C ALA A 255 7.44 5.11 4.00
N PHE A 256 8.01 5.63 5.09
CA PHE A 256 9.32 6.28 5.10
C PHE A 256 10.05 6.03 6.42
N THR A 257 11.37 6.15 6.38
CA THR A 257 12.22 6.00 7.57
C THR A 257 12.61 7.35 8.15
N VAL A 258 12.44 7.50 9.46
CA VAL A 258 12.83 8.66 10.28
C VAL A 258 14.08 8.32 11.09
N THR A 259 15.08 9.18 10.98
CA THR A 259 16.32 9.14 11.76
C THR A 259 16.75 10.55 12.17
N PHE A 260 17.40 10.66 13.32
CA PHE A 260 17.96 11.94 13.80
C PHE A 260 19.48 11.98 13.81
N ASN A 261 20.10 10.81 13.74
CA ASN A 261 21.54 10.66 13.66
C ASN A 261 21.96 10.41 12.19
N PRO A 262 22.79 11.28 11.59
CA PRO A 262 23.18 11.18 10.18
C PRO A 262 24.01 9.94 9.86
N LYS A 263 24.48 9.18 10.86
CA LYS A 263 25.17 7.89 10.64
C LYS A 263 24.33 6.87 9.86
N TYR A 264 23.00 7.06 9.79
CA TYR A 264 22.09 6.18 9.07
C TYR A 264 21.75 6.68 7.66
N ASP A 265 22.16 7.88 7.25
CA ASP A 265 21.75 8.49 5.98
C ASP A 265 22.04 7.58 4.77
N ARG A 266 23.21 6.94 4.79
CA ARG A 266 23.64 6.01 3.73
C ARG A 266 22.78 4.74 3.66
N LEU A 267 22.25 4.27 4.80
CA LEU A 267 21.33 3.15 4.86
C LEU A 267 19.96 3.56 4.29
N LEU A 268 19.46 4.75 4.63
CA LEU A 268 18.21 5.28 4.08
C LEU A 268 18.31 5.51 2.57
N GLU A 269 19.43 6.06 2.10
CA GLU A 269 19.72 6.26 0.67
C GLU A 269 19.65 4.94 -0.10
N ALA A 270 20.32 3.89 0.40
CA ALA A 270 20.31 2.56 -0.21
C ALA A 270 18.90 2.00 -0.39
N VAL A 271 18.08 2.08 0.66
CA VAL A 271 16.70 1.56 0.64
C VAL A 271 15.80 2.40 -0.24
N ARG A 272 15.91 3.73 -0.20
CA ARG A 272 15.14 4.62 -1.06
C ARG A 272 15.46 4.38 -2.54
N ASP A 273 16.73 4.21 -2.90
CA ASP A 273 17.15 3.96 -4.28
C ASP A 273 16.72 2.57 -4.75
N ALA A 274 16.76 1.57 -3.88
CA ALA A 274 16.24 0.24 -4.15
C ALA A 274 14.72 0.26 -4.39
N THR A 275 13.94 0.96 -3.55
CA THR A 275 12.50 1.17 -3.75
C THR A 275 12.22 1.89 -5.07
N ASN A 276 12.91 2.98 -5.37
CA ASN A 276 12.74 3.72 -6.63
C ASN A 276 13.13 2.88 -7.86
N THR A 277 14.12 2.00 -7.72
CA THR A 277 14.49 1.02 -8.75
C THR A 277 13.36 0.02 -8.97
N GLY A 278 12.78 -0.52 -7.90
CA GLY A 278 11.59 -1.37 -7.96
C GLY A 278 10.42 -0.70 -8.68
N ILE A 279 10.13 0.56 -8.31
CA ILE A 279 9.10 1.37 -8.94
C ILE A 279 9.40 1.56 -10.43
N LYS A 280 10.63 1.91 -10.81
CA LYS A 280 11.04 2.11 -12.20
C LYS A 280 10.88 0.83 -13.03
N CYS A 281 11.29 -0.31 -12.48
CA CYS A 281 11.19 -1.63 -13.12
C CYS A 281 9.77 -2.16 -13.20
N ALA A 282 8.88 -1.81 -12.28
CA ALA A 282 7.50 -2.26 -12.28
C ALA A 282 6.74 -1.80 -13.53
N GLY A 283 5.84 -2.64 -14.03
CA GLY A 283 5.04 -2.34 -15.22
C GLY A 283 4.23 -3.52 -15.71
N ILE A 284 3.24 -3.26 -16.56
CA ILE A 284 2.43 -4.31 -17.18
C ILE A 284 3.35 -5.29 -17.93
N ASP A 285 3.06 -6.59 -17.79
CA ASP A 285 3.82 -7.73 -18.33
C ASP A 285 5.22 -7.97 -17.72
N VAL A 286 5.65 -7.15 -16.77
CA VAL A 286 6.91 -7.36 -16.04
C VAL A 286 6.76 -8.54 -15.08
N ARG A 287 7.78 -9.40 -15.02
CA ARG A 287 7.82 -10.53 -14.08
C ARG A 287 8.22 -10.04 -12.69
N LEU A 288 7.52 -10.49 -11.66
CA LEU A 288 7.78 -10.12 -10.27
C LEU A 288 9.22 -10.46 -9.85
N CYS A 289 9.75 -11.62 -10.26
CA CYS A 289 11.14 -11.98 -10.00
C CYS A 289 12.19 -11.03 -10.60
N ASP A 290 11.91 -10.43 -11.77
CA ASP A 290 12.84 -9.48 -12.41
C ASP A 290 12.90 -8.17 -11.61
N VAL A 291 11.78 -7.76 -11.01
CA VAL A 291 11.71 -6.60 -10.09
C VAL A 291 12.58 -6.88 -8.86
N GLY A 292 12.42 -8.04 -8.23
CA GLY A 292 13.18 -8.40 -7.02
C GLY A 292 14.68 -8.56 -7.25
N GLU A 293 15.10 -9.09 -8.40
CA GLU A 293 16.52 -9.17 -8.77
C GLU A 293 17.15 -7.78 -8.92
N THR A 294 16.45 -6.85 -9.58
CA THR A 294 16.97 -5.48 -9.78
C THR A 294 17.01 -4.68 -8.47
N ILE A 295 16.00 -4.86 -7.62
CA ILE A 295 15.97 -4.26 -6.27
C ILE A 295 17.18 -4.74 -5.46
N GLN A 296 17.44 -6.05 -5.46
CA GLN A 296 18.58 -6.61 -4.74
C GLN A 296 19.92 -6.11 -5.27
N GLU A 297 20.09 -6.05 -6.59
CA GLU A 297 21.31 -5.54 -7.22
C GLU A 297 21.64 -4.13 -6.74
N VAL A 298 20.64 -3.23 -6.74
CA VAL A 298 20.84 -1.85 -6.28
C VAL A 298 21.08 -1.81 -4.78
N MET A 299 20.28 -2.49 -3.97
CA MET A 299 20.43 -2.48 -2.51
C MET A 299 21.82 -2.98 -2.07
N GLU A 300 22.27 -4.12 -2.62
CA GLU A 300 23.55 -4.75 -2.27
C GLU A 300 24.76 -4.00 -2.85
N SER A 301 24.55 -3.00 -3.72
CA SER A 301 25.63 -2.13 -4.19
C SER A 301 26.07 -1.07 -3.17
N TYR A 302 25.30 -0.88 -2.09
CA TYR A 302 25.61 0.06 -1.02
C TYR A 302 26.38 -0.61 0.13
N GLU A 303 27.41 0.08 0.58
CA GLU A 303 28.10 -0.18 1.84
C GLU A 303 27.88 0.99 2.81
N VAL A 304 27.68 0.69 4.09
CA VAL A 304 27.44 1.67 5.16
C VAL A 304 28.40 1.43 6.31
N GLU A 305 28.87 2.49 6.96
CA GLU A 305 29.65 2.42 8.20
C GLU A 305 28.83 2.99 9.36
N ILE A 306 28.53 2.15 10.36
CA ILE A 306 27.76 2.55 11.55
C ILE A 306 28.55 2.10 12.78
N ASP A 307 28.90 3.06 13.63
CA ASP A 307 29.66 2.85 14.87
C ASP A 307 30.99 2.07 14.65
N GLY A 308 31.72 2.43 13.59
CA GLY A 308 33.02 1.85 13.25
C GLY A 308 32.96 0.44 12.65
N LYS A 309 31.77 -0.02 12.23
CA LYS A 309 31.57 -1.30 11.55
C LYS A 309 30.97 -1.07 10.17
N THR A 310 31.58 -1.68 9.16
CA THR A 310 31.10 -1.66 7.78
C THR A 310 30.12 -2.81 7.53
N TYR A 311 29.03 -2.52 6.83
CA TYR A 311 28.03 -3.48 6.40
C TYR A 311 27.72 -3.26 4.92
N GLN A 312 27.64 -4.35 4.16
CA GLN A 312 26.88 -4.32 2.91
C GLN A 312 25.39 -4.36 3.27
N VAL A 313 24.59 -3.48 2.67
CA VAL A 313 23.13 -3.45 2.94
C VAL A 313 22.49 -4.68 2.33
N LYS A 314 21.69 -5.40 3.12
CA LYS A 314 21.01 -6.63 2.68
C LYS A 314 19.51 -6.41 2.58
N PRO A 315 18.85 -6.76 1.47
CA PRO A 315 17.40 -6.87 1.45
C PRO A 315 16.91 -7.89 2.49
N ILE A 316 15.80 -7.59 3.16
CA ILE A 316 15.15 -8.55 4.05
C ILE A 316 14.38 -9.57 3.20
N ARG A 317 14.99 -10.72 2.92
CA ARG A 317 14.55 -11.66 1.87
C ARG A 317 13.15 -12.26 2.06
N ASN A 318 12.60 -12.23 3.26
CA ASN A 318 11.26 -12.73 3.59
C ASN A 318 10.26 -11.60 3.91
N LEU A 319 10.57 -10.36 3.50
CA LEU A 319 9.61 -9.27 3.32
C LEU A 319 9.51 -8.95 1.83
N ASN A 320 8.37 -8.43 1.42
CA ASN A 320 8.00 -8.27 0.01
C ASN A 320 6.99 -7.14 -0.11
N GLY A 321 7.01 -6.41 -1.23
CA GLY A 321 5.83 -5.64 -1.62
C GLY A 321 4.70 -6.56 -2.05
N HIS A 322 3.56 -5.99 -2.43
CA HIS A 322 2.35 -6.78 -2.71
C HIS A 322 1.37 -6.08 -3.62
N SER A 323 0.49 -6.86 -4.26
CA SER A 323 -0.69 -6.29 -4.91
C SER A 323 -1.71 -5.84 -3.88
N ILE A 324 -2.45 -4.79 -4.20
CA ILE A 324 -3.50 -4.19 -3.36
C ILE A 324 -4.85 -4.35 -4.06
N GLY A 325 -5.88 -4.70 -3.28
CA GLY A 325 -7.26 -4.86 -3.72
C GLY A 325 -8.20 -3.97 -2.92
N GLN A 326 -9.46 -3.89 -3.35
CA GLN A 326 -10.46 -3.11 -2.62
C GLN A 326 -10.68 -3.71 -1.22
N TYR A 327 -10.43 -2.93 -0.17
CA TYR A 327 -10.48 -3.36 1.24
C TYR A 327 -9.55 -4.55 1.57
N ARG A 328 -8.51 -4.77 0.77
CA ARG A 328 -7.60 -5.91 0.90
C ARG A 328 -6.17 -5.46 0.66
N ILE A 329 -5.45 -5.21 1.75
CA ILE A 329 -4.06 -4.73 1.71
C ILE A 329 -3.17 -5.70 0.90
N HIS A 330 -3.30 -7.01 1.15
CA HIS A 330 -2.59 -8.06 0.41
C HIS A 330 -3.54 -8.82 -0.54
N ALA A 331 -3.58 -8.44 -1.82
CA ALA A 331 -4.47 -9.02 -2.84
C ALA A 331 -3.99 -10.36 -3.44
N GLY A 332 -2.79 -10.82 -3.07
CA GLY A 332 -2.34 -12.20 -3.31
C GLY A 332 -1.09 -12.35 -4.18
N LYS A 333 -0.65 -11.31 -4.90
CA LYS A 333 0.66 -11.30 -5.56
C LYS A 333 1.68 -10.62 -4.65
N THR A 334 2.87 -11.20 -4.55
CA THR A 334 3.99 -10.66 -3.76
C THR A 334 5.09 -10.17 -4.69
N VAL A 335 5.58 -8.94 -4.48
CA VAL A 335 6.71 -8.34 -5.19
C VAL A 335 7.98 -8.67 -4.40
N PRO A 336 8.81 -9.63 -4.87
CA PRO A 336 10.03 -9.97 -4.16
C PRO A 336 11.01 -8.78 -4.16
N ILE A 337 11.87 -8.72 -3.15
CA ILE A 337 13.00 -7.76 -3.07
C ILE A 337 14.36 -8.45 -3.16
N VAL A 338 14.33 -9.73 -3.54
CA VAL A 338 15.49 -10.58 -3.83
C VAL A 338 15.23 -11.40 -5.10
N LYS A 339 16.30 -11.84 -5.75
CA LYS A 339 16.21 -12.78 -6.86
C LYS A 339 15.62 -14.13 -6.43
N GLY A 340 15.09 -14.89 -7.39
CA GLY A 340 14.58 -16.24 -7.19
C GLY A 340 13.08 -16.32 -6.83
N GLY A 341 12.35 -15.21 -6.89
CA GLY A 341 10.90 -15.20 -6.76
C GLY A 341 10.15 -15.80 -7.95
N GLU A 342 8.82 -15.73 -7.90
CA GLU A 342 7.96 -16.25 -8.97
C GLU A 342 8.06 -15.43 -10.27
N ALA A 343 7.90 -16.11 -11.41
CA ALA A 343 7.86 -15.49 -12.73
C ALA A 343 6.47 -14.92 -13.11
N SER A 344 5.53 -14.91 -12.15
CA SER A 344 4.21 -14.28 -12.24
C SER A 344 4.35 -12.83 -12.74
N ARG A 345 3.42 -12.37 -13.58
CA ARG A 345 3.49 -11.04 -14.21
C ARG A 345 2.54 -10.05 -13.55
N MET A 346 2.96 -8.79 -13.54
CA MET A 346 2.09 -7.66 -13.25
C MET A 346 1.12 -7.42 -14.41
N GLU A 347 -0.13 -7.10 -14.11
CA GLU A 347 -1.22 -6.98 -15.08
C GLU A 347 -1.80 -5.57 -15.13
N GLU A 348 -2.44 -5.23 -16.24
CA GLU A 348 -3.11 -3.94 -16.42
C GLU A 348 -4.28 -3.79 -15.43
N GLY A 349 -4.36 -2.63 -14.78
CA GLY A 349 -5.39 -2.31 -13.80
C GLY A 349 -5.06 -2.75 -12.37
N GLU A 350 -3.97 -3.50 -12.16
CA GLU A 350 -3.50 -3.85 -10.82
C GLU A 350 -2.89 -2.63 -10.10
N VAL A 351 -2.90 -2.72 -8.78
CA VAL A 351 -2.29 -1.76 -7.86
C VAL A 351 -1.28 -2.51 -7.01
N TYR A 352 -0.12 -1.89 -6.78
CA TYR A 352 0.96 -2.49 -6.01
C TYR A 352 1.50 -1.52 -4.97
N ALA A 353 1.73 -2.04 -3.77
CA ALA A 353 2.70 -1.55 -2.81
C ALA A 353 4.09 -2.00 -3.27
N ILE A 354 4.96 -1.04 -3.62
CA ILE A 354 6.37 -1.30 -3.88
C ILE A 354 7.16 -0.80 -2.68
N GLU A 355 7.47 -1.73 -1.79
CA GLU A 355 8.28 -1.52 -0.60
C GLU A 355 9.57 -2.32 -0.64
N THR A 356 10.62 -1.76 -0.04
CA THR A 356 11.87 -2.48 0.17
C THR A 356 12.38 -2.24 1.57
N PHE A 357 13.08 -3.24 2.10
CA PHE A 357 13.65 -3.22 3.44
C PHE A 357 15.13 -3.56 3.37
N GLY A 358 15.99 -2.63 3.78
CA GLY A 358 17.43 -2.85 3.92
C GLY A 358 17.80 -3.12 5.38
N SER A 359 18.70 -4.06 5.62
CA SER A 359 19.16 -4.46 6.95
C SER A 359 20.67 -4.57 7.03
N THR A 360 21.24 -4.20 8.17
CA THR A 360 22.64 -4.50 8.53
C THR A 360 22.82 -5.88 9.18
N GLY A 361 21.72 -6.58 9.46
CA GLY A 361 21.69 -7.86 10.16
C GLY A 361 21.80 -9.07 9.23
N ARG A 362 20.91 -10.05 9.46
CA ARG A 362 20.84 -11.30 8.69
C ARG A 362 20.08 -11.14 7.39
N GLY A 363 19.37 -10.03 7.17
CA GLY A 363 18.52 -9.83 5.99
C GLY A 363 17.35 -10.82 6.00
N ALA A 364 16.81 -11.12 7.18
CA ALA A 364 15.59 -11.88 7.37
C ALA A 364 14.97 -11.58 8.72
N VAL A 365 13.64 -11.54 8.73
CA VAL A 365 12.84 -11.28 9.92
C VAL A 365 12.24 -12.55 10.51
N HIS A 366 11.95 -12.50 11.80
CA HIS A 366 11.12 -13.44 12.52
C HIS A 366 10.12 -12.67 13.38
N ASP A 367 9.03 -13.32 13.76
CA ASP A 367 8.08 -12.76 14.73
C ASP A 367 8.80 -12.52 16.07
N ASP A 368 8.55 -11.37 16.68
CA ASP A 368 9.00 -11.06 18.04
C ASP A 368 8.05 -10.03 18.69
N MET A 369 8.25 -9.78 19.99
CA MET A 369 7.50 -8.80 20.78
C MET A 369 6.00 -9.13 20.90
N GLU A 370 5.23 -8.21 21.50
CA GLU A 370 3.79 -8.37 21.64
C GLU A 370 3.06 -7.99 20.33
N CYS A 371 2.20 -8.87 19.84
CA CYS A 371 1.36 -8.61 18.67
C CYS A 371 0.38 -7.46 18.93
N SER A 372 0.35 -6.49 18.02
CA SER A 372 -0.59 -5.36 18.05
C SER A 372 -1.50 -5.31 16.82
N HIS A 373 -1.04 -5.79 15.66
CA HIS A 373 -1.81 -5.79 14.41
C HIS A 373 -2.63 -7.07 14.24
N TYR A 374 -3.84 -6.90 13.74
CA TYR A 374 -4.79 -7.97 13.44
C TYR A 374 -5.56 -7.62 12.18
N MET A 375 -5.95 -8.62 11.41
CA MET A 375 -6.79 -8.40 10.23
C MET A 375 -7.73 -9.58 10.04
N LYS A 376 -8.96 -9.31 9.60
CA LYS A 376 -9.87 -10.40 9.26
C LYS A 376 -9.38 -11.13 8.02
N ASN A 377 -9.39 -12.46 8.06
CA ASN A 377 -9.06 -13.26 6.89
C ASN A 377 -10.07 -12.97 5.77
N PHE A 378 -9.60 -12.42 4.65
CA PHE A 378 -10.45 -11.96 3.56
C PHE A 378 -11.30 -13.07 2.94
N ASN A 379 -10.79 -14.30 2.94
CA ASN A 379 -11.44 -15.46 2.31
C ASN A 379 -12.47 -16.13 3.24
N VAL A 380 -12.51 -15.77 4.52
CA VAL A 380 -13.45 -16.34 5.48
C VAL A 380 -14.79 -15.61 5.41
N GLY A 381 -15.81 -16.34 4.97
CA GLY A 381 -17.19 -15.86 4.92
C GLY A 381 -17.84 -15.70 6.30
N HIS A 382 -19.17 -15.68 6.33
CA HIS A 382 -19.91 -15.58 7.60
C HIS A 382 -19.74 -16.84 8.45
N VAL A 383 -19.19 -16.69 9.65
CA VAL A 383 -19.07 -17.79 10.63
C VAL A 383 -20.07 -17.57 11.78
N PRO A 384 -21.07 -18.46 11.97
CA PRO A 384 -22.08 -18.29 13.01
C PRO A 384 -21.52 -18.61 14.39
N ILE A 385 -21.15 -17.58 15.17
CA ILE A 385 -20.73 -17.74 16.57
C ILE A 385 -21.98 -17.82 17.47
N ARG A 386 -22.23 -18.99 18.08
CA ARG A 386 -23.38 -19.22 18.98
C ARG A 386 -22.97 -19.14 20.44
N SER A 387 -23.69 -18.34 21.23
CA SER A 387 -23.63 -18.39 22.68
C SER A 387 -24.47 -19.56 23.16
N LEU A 388 -23.84 -20.63 23.64
CA LEU A 388 -24.54 -21.67 24.39
C LEU A 388 -24.94 -21.08 25.75
N TYR A 389 -26.19 -20.64 25.88
CA TYR A 389 -26.81 -20.60 27.20
C TYR A 389 -27.03 -22.05 27.60
N LEU A 390 -26.30 -22.51 28.62
CA LEU A 390 -26.64 -23.75 29.30
C LEU A 390 -27.99 -23.50 29.99
N THR A 391 -29.09 -23.68 29.27
CA THR A 391 -30.38 -23.84 29.92
C THR A 391 -30.30 -25.16 30.64
N SER A 392 -30.18 -25.11 31.97
CA SER A 392 -30.31 -26.28 32.84
C SER A 392 -31.72 -26.84 32.69
N PHE A 393 -31.96 -27.61 31.64
CA PHE A 393 -33.11 -28.48 31.53
C PHE A 393 -32.71 -29.81 32.15
N VAL A 394 -32.89 -29.89 33.47
CA VAL A 394 -32.93 -31.16 34.18
C VAL A 394 -34.20 -31.87 33.72
N SER A 395 -34.13 -32.65 32.65
CA SER A 395 -35.17 -33.62 32.34
C SER A 395 -34.52 -34.98 32.21
N SER A 396 -34.72 -35.76 33.27
CA SER A 396 -34.41 -37.19 33.33
C SER A 396 -34.96 -37.93 32.10
N TYR A 397 -34.24 -39.00 31.74
CA TYR A 397 -34.63 -40.04 30.77
C TYR A 397 -34.60 -39.65 29.29
N PHE A 398 -33.49 -39.92 28.60
CA PHE A 398 -33.39 -41.07 27.68
C PHE A 398 -32.01 -41.08 26.99
N CYS A 399 -31.32 -42.19 27.17
CA CYS A 399 -30.15 -42.60 26.39
C CYS A 399 -30.59 -43.01 24.98
N VAL A 400 -30.15 -42.32 23.92
CA VAL A 400 -29.90 -42.95 22.61
C VAL A 400 -28.79 -42.19 21.86
N CYS A 401 -27.67 -42.87 21.63
CA CYS A 401 -26.65 -42.53 20.65
C CYS A 401 -27.23 -42.43 19.23
N VAL A 402 -27.26 -41.26 18.60
CA VAL A 402 -27.32 -41.13 17.12
C VAL A 402 -26.66 -39.80 16.68
N CYS A 403 -25.77 -39.88 15.69
CA CYS A 403 -25.21 -38.77 14.89
C CYS A 403 -24.16 -37.84 15.54
N LEU A 404 -22.93 -38.35 15.71
CA LEU A 404 -21.72 -37.51 15.52
C LEU A 404 -21.40 -37.42 14.01
N SER A 405 -22.21 -36.65 13.28
CA SER A 405 -21.82 -36.16 11.95
C SER A 405 -21.41 -34.70 12.11
N LEU A 406 -20.10 -34.43 12.03
CA LEU A 406 -19.45 -33.23 11.50
C LEU A 406 -20.12 -31.85 11.68
N CYS A 407 -20.73 -31.55 12.83
CA CYS A 407 -20.90 -30.18 13.28
C CYS A 407 -19.86 -29.94 14.37
N VAL A 408 -18.68 -29.45 13.99
CA VAL A 408 -17.77 -28.81 14.94
C VAL A 408 -18.48 -27.52 15.40
N PHE A 409 -19.37 -27.66 16.38
CA PHE A 409 -19.95 -26.53 17.08
C PHE A 409 -18.83 -25.93 17.92
N VAL A 410 -18.11 -24.96 17.37
CA VAL A 410 -17.11 -24.23 18.15
C VAL A 410 -17.86 -23.38 19.18
N SER A 411 -17.82 -23.84 20.42
CA SER A 411 -18.33 -23.11 21.58
C SER A 411 -17.42 -21.90 21.84
N VAL A 412 -17.71 -20.75 21.23
CA VAL A 412 -17.02 -19.51 21.59
C VAL A 412 -17.92 -18.60 22.41
N LEU A 413 -17.30 -18.04 23.44
CA LEU A 413 -17.87 -17.13 24.44
C LEU A 413 -18.66 -15.99 23.77
N PRO A 414 -19.81 -15.54 24.34
CA PRO A 414 -20.59 -14.41 23.80
C PRO A 414 -19.77 -13.14 23.52
N ARG A 415 -18.63 -12.94 24.21
CA ARG A 415 -17.69 -11.84 23.94
C ARG A 415 -17.01 -11.90 22.57
N ALA A 416 -16.70 -13.09 22.04
CA ALA A 416 -16.08 -13.20 20.72
C ALA A 416 -17.06 -12.88 19.59
N LYS A 417 -18.34 -13.23 19.78
CA LYS A 417 -19.40 -12.80 18.86
C LYS A 417 -19.52 -11.27 18.84
N HIS A 418 -19.57 -10.66 20.01
CA HIS A 418 -19.61 -9.19 20.14
C HIS A 418 -18.40 -8.55 19.46
N LEU A 419 -17.18 -9.00 19.78
CA LEU A 419 -15.96 -8.48 19.20
C LEU A 419 -15.92 -8.64 17.67
N LEU A 420 -16.35 -9.79 17.13
CA LEU A 420 -16.41 -9.99 15.68
C LEU A 420 -17.40 -9.03 15.01
N ASN A 421 -18.53 -8.70 15.65
CA ASN A 421 -19.45 -7.70 15.13
C ASN A 421 -18.80 -6.32 15.08
N VAL A 422 -18.13 -5.91 16.16
CA VAL A 422 -17.36 -4.66 16.21
C VAL A 422 -16.32 -4.61 15.08
N ILE A 423 -15.59 -5.70 14.86
CA ILE A 423 -14.59 -5.77 13.78
C ILE A 423 -15.26 -5.65 12.40
N ASN A 424 -16.36 -6.35 12.16
CA ASN A 424 -17.07 -6.27 10.87
C ASN A 424 -17.66 -4.88 10.60
N GLU A 425 -18.16 -4.22 11.63
CA GLU A 425 -18.79 -2.89 11.52
C GLU A 425 -17.77 -1.77 11.28
N ASN A 426 -16.62 -1.83 11.96
CA ASN A 426 -15.64 -0.74 11.95
C ASN A 426 -14.47 -0.96 11.00
N PHE A 427 -14.04 -2.19 10.77
CA PHE A 427 -12.84 -2.50 9.97
C PHE A 427 -13.14 -3.37 8.74
N GLY A 428 -14.18 -4.21 8.80
CA GLY A 428 -14.50 -5.14 7.71
C GLY A 428 -13.34 -6.13 7.50
N THR A 429 -12.59 -5.94 6.42
CA THR A 429 -11.37 -6.71 6.08
C THR A 429 -10.09 -5.88 6.14
N LEU A 430 -10.18 -4.60 6.53
CA LEU A 430 -9.01 -3.76 6.80
C LEU A 430 -8.32 -4.21 8.10
N ALA A 431 -7.01 -3.95 8.19
CA ALA A 431 -6.26 -4.24 9.39
C ALA A 431 -6.62 -3.26 10.51
N PHE A 432 -6.49 -3.70 11.75
CA PHE A 432 -6.72 -2.90 12.95
C PHE A 432 -5.71 -3.25 14.03
N CYS A 433 -5.65 -2.42 15.08
CA CYS A 433 -4.83 -2.69 16.25
C CYS A 433 -5.63 -2.65 17.55
N ARG A 434 -5.00 -3.10 18.64
CA ARG A 434 -5.62 -3.09 19.98
C ARG A 434 -6.04 -1.69 20.44
N ARG A 435 -5.23 -0.65 20.20
CA ARG A 435 -5.58 0.73 20.52
C ARG A 435 -6.88 1.19 19.88
N TRP A 436 -7.16 0.73 18.65
CA TRP A 436 -8.40 1.08 17.97
C TRP A 436 -9.62 0.37 18.58
N LEU A 437 -9.46 -0.87 19.04
CA LEU A 437 -10.50 -1.53 19.84
C LEU A 437 -10.75 -0.77 21.16
N ASP A 438 -9.69 -0.31 21.82
CA ASP A 438 -9.80 0.50 23.04
C ASP A 438 -10.55 1.83 22.76
N LEU A 439 -10.27 2.47 21.62
CA LEU A 439 -10.95 3.70 21.17
C LEU A 439 -12.46 3.48 20.92
N HIS A 440 -12.85 2.28 20.47
CA HIS A 440 -14.25 1.87 20.34
C HIS A 440 -14.88 1.43 21.68
N GLY A 441 -14.18 1.59 22.81
CA GLY A 441 -14.68 1.28 24.15
C GLY A 441 -14.65 -0.20 24.50
N GLU A 442 -14.00 -1.03 23.69
CA GLU A 442 -13.86 -2.46 23.99
C GLU A 442 -12.90 -2.66 25.15
N THR A 443 -13.27 -3.53 26.09
CA THR A 443 -12.42 -3.89 27.24
C THR A 443 -12.43 -5.38 27.47
N LYS A 444 -11.35 -5.92 28.07
CA LYS A 444 -11.22 -7.36 28.38
C LYS A 444 -11.47 -8.28 27.16
N TYR A 445 -11.12 -7.80 25.96
CA TYR A 445 -11.36 -8.49 24.69
C TYR A 445 -10.24 -9.46 24.28
N LEU A 446 -9.07 -9.43 24.93
CA LEU A 446 -7.89 -10.21 24.49
C LEU A 446 -8.17 -11.71 24.33
N MET A 447 -8.92 -12.32 25.26
CA MET A 447 -9.29 -13.74 25.14
C MET A 447 -10.27 -13.98 23.99
N ALA A 448 -11.20 -13.05 23.76
CA ALA A 448 -12.11 -13.12 22.63
C ALA A 448 -11.36 -12.97 21.29
N LEU A 449 -10.41 -12.04 21.22
CA LEU A 449 -9.54 -11.84 20.06
C LEU A 449 -8.69 -13.09 19.79
N LYS A 450 -8.08 -13.68 20.82
CA LYS A 450 -7.35 -14.94 20.71
C LYS A 450 -8.25 -16.06 20.16
N ASN A 451 -9.47 -16.20 20.65
CA ASN A 451 -10.40 -17.22 20.15
C ASN A 451 -10.73 -17.02 18.66
N LEU A 452 -10.88 -15.76 18.21
CA LEU A 452 -11.10 -15.47 16.79
C LEU A 452 -9.87 -15.81 15.93
N CYS A 453 -8.67 -15.66 16.51
CA CYS A 453 -7.41 -16.08 15.87
C CYS A 453 -7.27 -17.60 15.81
N ASP A 454 -7.53 -18.29 16.91
CA ASP A 454 -7.50 -19.76 16.97
C ASP A 454 -8.51 -20.40 15.98
N LEU A 455 -9.56 -19.65 15.61
CA LEU A 455 -10.55 -20.04 14.60
C LEU A 455 -10.17 -19.73 13.15
N GLY A 456 -9.06 -19.01 12.91
CA GLY A 456 -8.67 -18.53 11.58
C GLY A 456 -9.62 -17.47 11.00
N ILE A 457 -10.45 -16.83 11.82
CA ILE A 457 -11.33 -15.73 11.37
C ILE A 457 -10.53 -14.43 11.29
N ILE A 458 -9.66 -14.22 12.29
CA ILE A 458 -8.74 -13.08 12.38
C ILE A 458 -7.33 -13.63 12.34
N ASP A 459 -6.46 -13.04 11.53
CA ASP A 459 -5.05 -13.40 11.48
C ASP A 459 -4.26 -12.37 12.31
N PRO A 460 -3.39 -12.80 13.25
CA PRO A 460 -2.47 -11.92 13.96
C PRO A 460 -1.24 -11.59 13.09
N TYR A 461 -0.78 -10.34 13.14
CA TYR A 461 0.41 -9.87 12.44
C TYR A 461 1.40 -9.31 13.47
N PRO A 462 2.24 -10.16 14.08
CA PRO A 462 3.21 -9.70 15.08
C PRO A 462 4.31 -8.83 14.44
N PRO A 463 5.01 -8.02 15.26
CA PRO A 463 6.21 -7.32 14.82
C PRO A 463 7.24 -8.26 14.17
N LEU A 464 7.80 -7.82 13.06
CA LEU A 464 8.75 -8.59 12.26
C LEU A 464 10.16 -8.04 12.47
N CYS A 465 11.03 -8.81 13.11
CA CYS A 465 12.33 -8.37 13.60
C CYS A 465 13.49 -9.12 12.97
N ASP A 466 14.52 -8.39 12.52
CA ASP A 466 15.84 -8.97 12.28
C ASP A 466 16.59 -9.12 13.62
N THR A 467 17.77 -9.71 13.59
CA THR A 467 18.68 -9.88 14.73
C THR A 467 18.88 -8.61 15.55
N LYS A 468 18.66 -8.72 16.86
CA LYS A 468 18.86 -7.64 17.81
C LYS A 468 20.23 -6.97 17.65
N GLY A 469 20.23 -5.65 17.56
CA GLY A 469 21.42 -4.83 17.33
C GLY A 469 21.70 -4.52 15.85
N SER A 470 20.94 -5.11 14.92
CA SER A 470 20.89 -4.63 13.53
C SER A 470 20.06 -3.35 13.42
N TYR A 471 20.16 -2.73 12.25
CA TYR A 471 19.35 -1.59 11.83
C TYR A 471 18.63 -1.93 10.54
N THR A 472 17.34 -1.61 10.50
CA THR A 472 16.51 -1.77 9.32
C THR A 472 15.91 -0.43 8.91
N ALA A 473 15.79 -0.19 7.60
CA ALA A 473 15.12 0.96 6.99
C ALA A 473 14.11 0.47 5.93
N GLN A 474 13.06 1.24 5.69
CA GLN A 474 11.98 0.99 4.73
C GLN A 474 11.66 2.28 3.95
N TYR A 475 11.34 2.11 2.67
CA TYR A 475 10.64 3.09 1.85
C TYR A 475 9.62 2.39 0.99
N GLU A 476 8.48 3.03 0.76
CA GLU A 476 7.38 2.44 0.03
C GLU A 476 6.53 3.45 -0.73
N HIS A 477 6.03 3.03 -1.89
CA HIS A 477 4.95 3.71 -2.58
C HIS A 477 3.89 2.75 -3.12
N THR A 478 2.64 3.19 -3.08
CA THR A 478 1.57 2.67 -3.94
C THR A 478 1.72 3.16 -5.37
N ILE A 479 1.66 2.24 -6.34
CA ILE A 479 1.63 2.50 -7.78
C ILE A 479 0.35 1.94 -8.42
N LEU A 480 -0.16 2.63 -9.43
CA LEU A 480 -1.31 2.22 -10.24
C LEU A 480 -0.82 1.80 -11.63
N LEU A 481 -1.09 0.58 -12.05
CA LEU A 481 -0.77 0.10 -13.41
C LEU A 481 -1.91 0.45 -14.37
N ARG A 482 -2.10 1.74 -14.62
CA ARG A 482 -3.18 2.25 -15.47
C ARG A 482 -2.98 1.86 -16.94
N PRO A 483 -4.05 1.76 -17.75
CA PRO A 483 -3.92 1.38 -19.16
C PRO A 483 -2.96 2.25 -19.98
N THR A 484 -2.91 3.56 -19.72
CA THR A 484 -2.10 4.52 -20.50
C THR A 484 -0.69 4.76 -19.94
N CYS A 485 -0.50 4.63 -18.62
CA CYS A 485 0.75 4.95 -17.93
C CYS A 485 0.84 4.21 -16.59
N LYS A 486 2.01 4.25 -15.96
CA LYS A 486 2.17 3.89 -14.54
C LYS A 486 2.06 5.17 -13.72
N GLU A 487 1.23 5.20 -12.69
CA GLU A 487 1.12 6.36 -11.80
C GLU A 487 1.66 6.00 -10.41
N VAL A 488 2.72 6.67 -9.95
CA VAL A 488 3.20 6.58 -8.57
C VAL A 488 2.34 7.50 -7.73
N VAL A 489 1.12 7.04 -7.42
CA VAL A 489 0.03 7.88 -6.90
C VAL A 489 0.37 8.52 -5.55
N SER A 490 1.21 7.86 -4.75
CA SER A 490 1.65 8.30 -3.42
C SER A 490 2.93 9.14 -3.42
N ARG A 491 3.57 9.37 -4.59
CA ARG A 491 4.75 10.23 -4.70
C ARG A 491 4.44 11.64 -4.19
N GLY A 492 5.42 12.26 -3.52
CA GLY A 492 5.38 13.66 -3.12
C GLY A 492 6.74 14.33 -3.34
N ASP A 493 6.87 15.58 -2.90
CA ASP A 493 8.13 16.33 -2.99
C ASP A 493 9.19 15.85 -1.98
N ASP A 494 8.80 14.97 -1.06
CA ASP A 494 9.61 14.46 0.05
C ASP A 494 10.37 13.17 -0.29
N TYR A 495 9.72 12.19 -0.93
CA TYR A 495 10.37 10.96 -1.41
C TYR A 495 9.63 10.28 -2.55
#